data_AF-A0A7S0YGX1-F1
#
_entry.id   AF-A0A7S0YGX1-F1
#
_cell.length_a   1.000
_cell.length_b   1.000
_cell.length_c   1.000
_cell.angle_alpha   90.00
_cell.angle_beta   90.00
_cell.angle_gamma   90.00
#
_symmetry.space_group_name_H-M   'P 1'
#
loop_
_entity.id
_entity.type
_entity.pdbx_description
1 polymer ?
#
loop_
_entity_poly.entity_id
_entity_poly.type
_entity_poly.pdbx_seq_one_letter_code
_entity_poly.pdbx_strand_id
1 'polypeptide(L)'
;SSCFPVFLLMRIVRCWVLLLSAVLLPNSLGFAPPLHPSFSASLPCHRSHTALRPPPAGFALQPSHRPASTRLRVVQEYTEVADEASWEEANSEGLCNVETAMYCGLVEATDMAMVLSDYMEECNGKGQKLPQPAADVLRALLSHQVGAQGFWTTFLTDPELEKCTAAPFDPSVVSALARFPELNMGVLSSCLAMSATEETVYAEDEDEMMRENAAMSRLRVLKLLAAITSQPSPEEGDHGTSWLLDLVDYELLQQCVETAEERGLDVE
;
A
#
# COMPACT_ATOMS: atom_id res chain seq x y z
N SER A 1 16.80 1.26 -27.88
CA SER A 1 17.74 1.34 -26.75
C SER A 1 18.13 2.76 -26.36
N SER A 2 17.17 3.70 -26.27
CA SER A 2 17.44 5.12 -25.98
C SER A 2 16.63 5.70 -24.82
N CYS A 3 15.78 4.91 -24.14
CA CYS A 3 14.96 5.41 -23.01
C CYS A 3 15.64 5.25 -21.64
N PHE A 4 16.67 4.40 -21.52
CA PHE A 4 17.37 4.13 -20.26
C PHE A 4 17.89 5.38 -19.50
N PRO A 5 18.45 6.43 -20.15
CA PRO A 5 18.91 7.60 -19.40
C PRO A 5 17.78 8.46 -18.84
N VAL A 6 16.58 8.42 -19.44
CA VAL A 6 15.41 9.17 -18.95
C VAL A 6 14.81 8.47 -17.73
N PHE A 7 14.69 7.15 -17.76
CA PHE A 7 14.20 6.37 -16.61
C PHE A 7 15.12 6.47 -15.39
N LEU A 8 16.45 6.44 -15.61
CA LEU A 8 17.41 6.64 -14.52
C LEU A 8 17.32 8.07 -13.95
N LEU A 9 17.13 9.08 -14.81
CA LEU A 9 16.95 10.46 -14.37
C LEU A 9 15.64 10.65 -13.59
N MET A 10 14.54 10.02 -14.01
CA MET A 10 13.26 10.05 -13.30
C MET A 10 13.37 9.40 -11.92
N ARG A 11 14.06 8.25 -11.82
CA ARG A 11 14.35 7.59 -10.54
C ARG A 11 15.20 8.47 -9.63
N ILE A 12 16.21 9.15 -10.16
CA ILE A 12 17.06 10.06 -9.39
C ILE A 12 16.28 11.27 -8.90
N VAL A 13 15.46 11.91 -9.74
CA VAL A 13 14.66 13.09 -9.38
C VAL A 13 13.62 12.71 -8.31
N ARG A 14 12.96 11.56 -8.45
CA ARG A 14 11.95 11.11 -7.49
C ARG A 14 12.57 10.66 -6.16
N CYS A 15 13.70 9.96 -6.18
CA CYS A 15 14.50 9.72 -4.98
C CYS A 15 14.94 11.03 -4.31
N TRP A 16 15.29 12.05 -5.10
CA TRP A 16 15.61 13.39 -4.58
C TRP A 16 14.40 14.06 -3.93
N VAL A 17 13.22 14.02 -4.54
CA VAL A 17 11.98 14.58 -3.96
C VAL A 17 11.58 13.84 -2.68
N LEU A 18 11.76 12.51 -2.62
CA LEU A 18 11.50 11.70 -1.44
C LEU A 18 12.53 11.95 -0.31
N LEU A 19 13.82 12.11 -0.65
CA LEU A 19 14.86 12.53 0.29
C LEU A 19 14.59 13.95 0.80
N LEU A 20 14.19 14.87 -0.08
CA LEU A 20 13.87 16.25 0.29
C LEU A 20 12.64 16.29 1.20
N SER A 21 11.62 15.50 0.92
CA SER A 21 10.43 15.37 1.76
C SER A 21 10.76 14.76 3.13
N ALA A 22 11.57 13.70 3.18
CA ALA A 22 12.01 13.11 4.45
C ALA A 22 12.89 14.06 5.29
N VAL A 23 13.68 14.92 4.65
CA VAL A 23 14.53 15.91 5.32
C VAL A 23 13.75 17.17 5.73
N LEU A 24 12.69 17.54 5.02
CA LEU A 24 11.89 18.74 5.28
C LEU A 24 10.66 18.52 6.16
N LEU A 25 10.19 17.28 6.35
CA LEU A 25 9.06 16.92 7.22
C LEU A 25 9.38 16.40 8.64
N PRO A 26 10.59 16.46 9.25
CA PRO A 26 10.85 15.73 10.48
C PRO A 26 10.22 16.32 11.77
N ASN A 27 9.33 17.33 11.70
CA ASN A 27 8.87 18.04 12.91
C ASN A 27 7.35 18.28 13.06
N SER A 28 6.48 17.78 12.18
CA SER A 28 5.01 17.98 12.34
C SER A 28 4.26 16.80 12.97
N LEU A 29 4.86 15.61 13.06
CA LEU A 29 4.26 14.46 13.73
C LEU A 29 5.06 14.13 15.00
N GLY A 30 4.64 14.73 16.11
CA GLY A 30 5.26 14.58 17.43
C GLY A 30 5.15 13.17 18.01
N PHE A 31 5.97 12.25 17.52
CA PHE A 31 6.32 11.03 18.25
C PHE A 31 7.56 11.31 19.10
N ALA A 32 7.33 11.77 20.34
CA ALA A 32 8.36 11.77 21.36
C ALA A 32 8.68 10.30 21.74
N PRO A 33 9.97 9.91 21.83
CA PRO A 33 10.33 8.58 22.31
C PRO A 33 9.93 8.43 23.79
N PRO A 34 9.53 7.22 24.24
CA PRO A 34 9.13 7.02 25.63
C PRO A 34 10.36 7.13 26.54
N LEU A 35 10.40 8.20 27.33
CA LEU A 35 11.24 8.26 28.53
C LEU A 35 10.63 7.28 29.55
N HIS A 36 11.45 6.31 29.98
CA HIS A 36 11.17 5.42 31.10
C HIS A 36 10.58 6.17 32.31
N PRO A 37 9.53 5.63 32.95
CA PRO A 37 9.24 5.94 34.34
C PRO A 37 9.57 4.75 35.24
N SER A 38 10.43 5.04 36.20
CA SER A 38 10.71 4.24 37.38
C SER A 38 9.45 3.94 38.18
N PHE A 39 9.33 2.69 38.63
CA PHE A 39 8.38 2.26 39.65
C PHE A 39 8.53 3.04 40.95
N SER A 40 7.44 3.59 41.49
CA SER A 40 7.25 3.74 42.94
C SER A 40 5.75 3.77 43.29
N ALA A 41 5.40 3.03 44.32
CA ALA A 41 4.04 2.71 44.76
C ALA A 41 3.39 3.82 45.60
N SER A 42 2.06 3.94 45.55
CA SER A 42 1.11 3.85 46.69
C SER A 42 -0.22 4.59 46.43
N LEU A 43 -1.32 3.92 46.81
CA LEU A 43 -2.78 4.18 46.79
C LEU A 43 -3.26 5.53 47.43
N PRO A 44 -4.57 5.92 47.51
CA PRO A 44 -5.82 5.20 47.19
C PRO A 44 -6.97 5.98 46.47
N CYS A 45 -7.98 5.21 46.03
CA CYS A 45 -9.43 5.48 45.93
C CYS A 45 -9.97 6.93 45.98
N HIS A 46 -10.66 7.35 44.91
CA HIS A 46 -12.05 7.84 45.01
C HIS A 46 -12.79 7.71 43.67
N ARG A 47 -13.84 6.88 43.69
CA ARG A 47 -14.75 6.61 42.58
C ARG A 47 -15.92 7.59 42.70
N SER A 48 -16.05 8.52 41.75
CA SER A 48 -17.23 9.38 41.63
C SER A 48 -17.93 9.04 40.32
N HIS A 49 -19.07 8.37 40.44
CA HIS A 49 -20.00 8.11 39.34
C HIS A 49 -20.71 9.40 38.96
N THR A 50 -20.44 9.91 37.76
CA THR A 50 -21.31 10.91 37.11
C THR A 50 -22.20 10.18 36.12
N ALA A 51 -23.50 10.21 36.38
CA ALA A 51 -24.52 9.57 35.56
C ALA A 51 -24.63 10.24 34.18
N LEU A 52 -24.40 9.45 33.12
CA LEU A 52 -24.72 9.82 31.75
C LEU A 52 -26.24 9.65 31.53
N ARG A 53 -26.88 10.72 31.04
CA ARG A 53 -28.27 10.70 30.56
C ARG A 53 -28.40 9.74 29.37
N PRO A 54 -29.49 8.96 29.27
CA PRO A 54 -29.80 8.22 28.05
C PRO A 54 -30.19 9.19 26.92
N PRO A 55 -29.81 8.91 25.66
CA PRO A 55 -30.32 9.64 24.50
C PRO A 55 -31.81 9.35 24.28
N PRO A 56 -32.57 10.28 23.66
CA PRO A 56 -33.97 10.07 23.37
C PRO A 56 -34.17 8.95 22.33
N ALA A 57 -35.03 7.99 22.68
CA ALA A 57 -35.53 6.98 21.76
C ALA A 57 -36.36 7.66 20.66
N GLY A 58 -35.93 7.56 19.41
CA GLY A 58 -36.73 8.10 18.32
C GLY A 58 -36.05 8.26 16.96
N PHE A 59 -35.33 7.25 16.47
CA PHE A 59 -35.11 7.10 15.03
C PHE A 59 -35.28 5.63 14.65
N ALA A 60 -36.48 5.28 14.23
CA ALA A 60 -36.75 4.02 13.56
C ALA A 60 -36.08 4.06 12.18
N LEU A 61 -34.91 3.43 12.06
CA LEU A 61 -34.28 3.17 10.78
C LEU A 61 -35.19 2.26 9.96
N GLN A 62 -35.73 2.78 8.86
CA GLN A 62 -36.40 1.95 7.88
C GLN A 62 -35.37 0.97 7.27
N PRO A 63 -35.73 -0.31 7.09
CA PRO A 63 -34.87 -1.25 6.38
C PRO A 63 -34.76 -0.81 4.92
N SER A 64 -33.64 -0.15 4.61
CA SER A 64 -33.22 0.12 3.24
C SER A 64 -32.97 -1.22 2.56
N HIS A 65 -33.93 -1.68 1.75
CA HIS A 65 -33.73 -2.72 0.75
C HIS A 65 -32.72 -2.22 -0.29
N ARG A 66 -31.41 -2.27 0.03
CA ARG A 66 -30.39 -2.24 -1.02
C ARG A 66 -30.53 -3.56 -1.79
N PRO A 67 -30.71 -3.52 -3.13
CA PRO A 67 -30.64 -4.74 -3.92
C PRO A 67 -29.29 -5.39 -3.66
N ALA A 68 -29.30 -6.72 -3.48
CA ALA A 68 -28.09 -7.51 -3.33
C ALA A 68 -27.16 -7.17 -4.50
N SER A 69 -26.13 -6.39 -4.22
CA SER A 69 -25.08 -6.09 -5.17
C SER A 69 -24.48 -7.43 -5.56
N THR A 70 -24.73 -7.84 -6.80
CA THR A 70 -24.08 -8.98 -7.44
C THR A 70 -22.60 -8.63 -7.53
N ARG A 71 -21.86 -8.72 -6.41
CA ARG A 71 -20.41 -8.65 -6.39
C ARG A 71 -19.92 -9.82 -7.22
N LEU A 72 -19.57 -9.54 -8.47
CA LEU A 72 -18.84 -10.44 -9.35
C LEU A 72 -17.57 -10.83 -8.62
N ARG A 73 -17.59 -12.01 -7.98
CA ARG A 73 -16.41 -12.70 -7.48
C ARG A 73 -15.61 -13.13 -8.69
N VAL A 74 -14.80 -12.23 -9.25
CA VAL A 74 -13.68 -12.61 -10.12
C VAL A 74 -12.60 -13.15 -9.19
N VAL A 75 -12.82 -14.37 -8.69
CA VAL A 75 -11.76 -15.12 -8.03
C VAL A 75 -10.99 -15.77 -9.17
N GLN A 76 -9.84 -15.21 -9.53
CA GLN A 76 -8.90 -15.95 -10.34
C GLN A 76 -8.42 -17.11 -9.47
N GLU A 77 -8.79 -18.31 -9.90
CA GLU A 77 -8.41 -19.53 -9.23
C GLU A 77 -6.98 -19.83 -9.65
N TYR A 78 -6.02 -19.38 -8.85
CA TYR A 78 -4.63 -19.79 -9.00
C TYR A 78 -4.54 -21.30 -8.75
N THR A 79 -4.36 -22.07 -9.82
CA THR A 79 -4.40 -23.54 -9.77
C THR A 79 -3.07 -24.16 -9.35
N GLU A 80 -1.97 -23.42 -9.49
CA GLU A 80 -0.61 -23.93 -9.31
C GLU A 80 0.28 -22.90 -8.58
N VAL A 81 1.20 -23.40 -7.76
CA VAL A 81 2.29 -22.59 -7.16
C VAL A 81 3.46 -22.68 -8.12
N ALA A 82 4.13 -21.56 -8.40
CA ALA A 82 5.32 -21.58 -9.23
C ALA A 82 6.41 -22.48 -8.62
N ASP A 83 7.24 -23.06 -9.47
CA ASP A 83 8.33 -23.94 -9.03
C ASP A 83 9.42 -23.13 -8.30
N GLU A 84 9.89 -23.63 -7.15
CA GLU A 84 10.96 -22.98 -6.39
C GLU A 84 12.26 -22.90 -7.20
N ALA A 85 12.54 -23.88 -8.07
CA ALA A 85 13.70 -23.84 -8.95
C ALA A 85 13.66 -22.65 -9.93
N SER A 86 12.46 -22.26 -10.37
CA SER A 86 12.27 -21.08 -11.23
C SER A 86 12.58 -19.79 -10.47
N TRP A 87 12.25 -19.71 -9.19
CA TRP A 87 12.63 -18.58 -8.35
C TRP A 87 14.15 -18.53 -8.11
N GLU A 88 14.80 -19.67 -7.87
CA GLU A 88 16.26 -19.71 -7.72
C GLU A 88 17.00 -19.25 -8.98
N GLU A 89 16.47 -19.57 -10.17
CA GLU A 89 17.01 -19.07 -11.44
C GLU A 89 16.81 -17.55 -11.60
N ALA A 90 15.61 -17.05 -11.31
CA ALA A 90 15.30 -15.62 -11.32
C ALA A 90 16.15 -14.83 -10.30
N ASN A 91 16.47 -15.46 -9.17
CA ASN A 91 17.31 -14.94 -8.10
C ASN A 91 18.74 -15.51 -8.15
N SER A 92 19.26 -15.79 -9.35
CA SER A 92 20.57 -16.43 -9.52
C SER A 92 21.75 -15.63 -8.93
N GLU A 93 21.63 -14.31 -8.83
CA GLU A 93 22.61 -13.45 -8.18
C GLU A 93 22.50 -13.44 -6.64
N GLY A 94 21.48 -14.09 -6.07
CA GLY A 94 21.21 -14.13 -4.63
C GLY A 94 20.84 -12.77 -4.03
N LEU A 95 20.46 -11.81 -4.88
CA LEU A 95 20.10 -10.45 -4.49
C LEU A 95 18.88 -10.42 -3.56
N CYS A 96 17.90 -11.31 -3.81
CA CYS A 96 16.67 -11.40 -3.05
C CYS A 96 16.75 -12.53 -2.02
N ASN A 97 17.17 -12.21 -0.79
CA ASN A 97 17.05 -13.13 0.34
C ASN A 97 16.43 -12.41 1.55
N VAL A 98 15.84 -13.19 2.45
CA VAL A 98 15.08 -12.66 3.59
C VAL A 98 15.94 -11.80 4.51
N GLU A 99 17.19 -12.20 4.77
CA GLU A 99 18.08 -11.46 5.66
C GLU A 99 18.43 -10.08 5.09
N THR A 100 18.83 -10.00 3.81
CA THR A 100 19.10 -8.72 3.16
C THR A 100 17.82 -7.88 3.07
N ALA A 101 16.68 -8.49 2.75
CA ALA A 101 15.39 -7.80 2.64
C ALA A 101 14.91 -7.19 3.96
N MET A 102 15.30 -7.72 5.13
CA MET A 102 14.91 -7.15 6.43
C MET A 102 15.69 -5.87 6.80
N TYR A 103 16.86 -5.65 6.20
CA TYR A 103 17.80 -4.60 6.61
C TYR A 103 18.33 -3.77 5.43
N CYS A 104 17.69 -3.87 4.27
CA CYS A 104 18.14 -3.20 3.05
C CYS A 104 17.99 -1.67 3.14
N GLY A 105 18.87 -0.96 2.43
CA GLY A 105 18.71 0.45 2.14
C GLY A 105 17.68 0.67 1.03
N LEU A 106 17.38 1.94 0.73
CA LEU A 106 16.33 2.27 -0.26
C LEU A 106 16.69 1.80 -1.67
N VAL A 107 17.97 1.87 -2.05
CA VAL A 107 18.44 1.44 -3.38
C VAL A 107 18.30 -0.07 -3.49
N GLU A 108 18.77 -0.82 -2.51
CA GLU A 108 18.67 -2.28 -2.49
C GLU A 108 17.21 -2.75 -2.43
N ALA A 109 16.35 -2.06 -1.66
CA ALA A 109 14.92 -2.32 -1.63
C ALA A 109 14.28 -2.14 -3.02
N THR A 110 14.69 -1.10 -3.76
CA THR A 110 14.21 -0.82 -5.12
C THR A 110 14.64 -1.92 -6.08
N ASP A 111 15.90 -2.35 -6.00
CA ASP A 111 16.44 -3.42 -6.85
C ASP A 111 15.76 -4.76 -6.59
N MET A 112 15.57 -5.14 -5.31
CA MET A 112 14.82 -6.35 -4.95
C MET A 112 13.36 -6.26 -5.40
N ALA A 113 12.75 -5.09 -5.30
CA ALA A 113 11.38 -4.88 -5.75
C ALA A 113 11.23 -5.09 -7.26
N MET A 114 12.22 -4.70 -8.07
CA MET A 114 12.19 -4.99 -9.51
C MET A 114 12.21 -6.50 -9.75
N VAL A 115 13.18 -7.22 -9.17
CA VAL A 115 13.30 -8.67 -9.35
C VAL A 115 12.03 -9.40 -8.89
N LEU A 116 11.49 -9.04 -7.73
CA LEU A 116 10.24 -9.61 -7.23
C LEU A 116 9.06 -9.29 -8.14
N SER A 117 8.94 -8.05 -8.61
CA SER A 117 7.79 -7.63 -9.42
C SER A 117 7.83 -8.23 -10.82
N ASP A 118 9.00 -8.33 -11.43
CA ASP A 118 9.21 -9.02 -12.71
C ASP A 118 8.80 -10.50 -12.59
N TYR A 119 9.20 -11.13 -11.49
CA TYR A 119 8.82 -12.52 -11.22
C TYR A 119 7.33 -12.69 -10.90
N MET A 120 6.73 -11.73 -10.19
CA MET A 120 5.28 -11.67 -9.95
C MET A 120 4.50 -11.53 -11.26
N GLU A 121 4.96 -10.67 -12.16
CA GLU A 121 4.40 -10.46 -13.50
C GLU A 121 4.46 -11.76 -14.33
N GLU A 122 5.58 -12.49 -14.27
CA GLU A 122 5.72 -13.81 -14.91
C GLU A 122 4.77 -14.85 -14.31
N CYS A 123 4.72 -14.97 -12.98
CA CYS A 123 3.83 -15.90 -12.28
C CYS A 123 2.36 -15.60 -12.62
N ASN A 124 1.96 -14.33 -12.59
CA ASN A 124 0.61 -13.91 -12.91
C ASN A 124 0.26 -14.19 -14.38
N GLY A 125 1.20 -13.98 -15.30
CA GLY A 125 1.04 -14.35 -16.71
C GLY A 125 0.82 -15.85 -16.94
N LYS A 126 1.27 -16.71 -16.02
CA LYS A 126 1.03 -18.16 -16.01
C LYS A 126 -0.16 -18.58 -15.15
N GLY A 127 -0.83 -17.65 -14.45
CA GLY A 127 -1.87 -17.96 -13.47
C GLY A 127 -1.35 -18.69 -12.23
N GLN A 128 -0.07 -18.54 -11.93
CA GLN A 128 0.62 -19.16 -10.79
C GLN A 128 0.74 -18.20 -9.62
N LYS A 129 0.71 -18.73 -8.40
CA LYS A 129 1.04 -17.94 -7.20
C LYS A 129 2.55 -17.81 -7.05
N LEU A 130 2.97 -16.73 -6.39
CA LEU A 130 4.33 -16.61 -5.90
C LEU A 130 4.73 -17.83 -5.06
N PRO A 131 5.92 -18.42 -5.27
CA PRO A 131 6.43 -19.49 -4.43
C PRO A 131 6.81 -18.95 -3.06
N GLN A 132 6.79 -19.83 -2.05
CA GLN A 132 6.98 -19.44 -0.66
C GLN A 132 8.27 -18.64 -0.41
N PRO A 133 9.44 -18.99 -0.99
CA PRO A 133 10.66 -18.21 -0.78
C PRO A 133 10.54 -16.75 -1.25
N ALA A 134 9.93 -16.52 -2.42
CA ALA A 134 9.70 -15.16 -2.94
C ALA A 134 8.68 -14.40 -2.06
N ALA A 135 7.62 -15.08 -1.61
CA ALA A 135 6.64 -14.51 -0.69
C ALA A 135 7.27 -14.13 0.67
N ASP A 136 8.27 -14.87 1.14
CA ASP A 136 9.00 -14.57 2.37
C ASP A 136 9.90 -13.33 2.22
N VAL A 137 10.58 -13.17 1.07
CA VAL A 137 11.35 -11.95 0.76
C VAL A 137 10.42 -10.74 0.67
N LEU A 138 9.29 -10.87 -0.04
CA LEU A 138 8.28 -9.81 -0.13
C LEU A 138 7.81 -9.37 1.27
N ARG A 139 7.49 -10.34 2.13
CA ARG A 139 7.06 -10.07 3.51
C ARG A 139 8.14 -9.39 4.34
N ALA A 140 9.41 -9.75 4.13
CA ALA A 140 10.54 -9.12 4.79
C ALA A 140 10.69 -7.65 4.35
N LEU A 141 10.64 -7.36 3.05
CA LEU A 141 10.67 -5.98 2.53
C LEU A 141 9.54 -5.13 3.11
N LEU A 142 8.32 -5.66 3.12
CA LEU A 142 7.14 -4.93 3.59
C LEU A 142 7.03 -4.83 5.13
N SER A 143 8.01 -5.35 5.87
CA SER A 143 8.03 -5.32 7.34
C SER A 143 8.69 -4.07 7.95
N HIS A 144 9.34 -3.24 7.13
CA HIS A 144 10.00 -2.02 7.58
C HIS A 144 9.87 -0.88 6.56
N GLN A 145 10.01 0.37 7.02
CA GLN A 145 9.68 1.57 6.25
C GLN A 145 10.46 1.69 4.94
N VAL A 146 11.77 1.48 4.97
CA VAL A 146 12.63 1.61 3.78
C VAL A 146 12.29 0.56 2.73
N GLY A 147 12.07 -0.69 3.14
CA GLY A 147 11.72 -1.80 2.26
C GLY A 147 10.34 -1.60 1.63
N ALA A 148 9.35 -1.23 2.43
CA ALA A 148 8.01 -0.89 1.95
C ALA A 148 8.03 0.29 0.97
N GLN A 149 8.79 1.36 1.27
CA GLN A 149 8.93 2.51 0.38
C GLN A 149 9.56 2.12 -0.96
N GLY A 150 10.68 1.39 -0.95
CA GLY A 150 11.33 0.92 -2.17
C GLY A 150 10.41 0.02 -2.99
N PHE A 151 9.73 -0.93 -2.33
CA PHE A 151 8.81 -1.85 -2.98
C PHE A 151 7.63 -1.13 -3.64
N TRP A 152 6.84 -0.38 -2.87
CA TRP A 152 5.63 0.27 -3.40
C TRP A 152 5.97 1.30 -4.47
N THR A 153 7.08 2.03 -4.32
CA THR A 153 7.51 2.99 -5.34
C THR A 153 7.80 2.27 -6.66
N THR A 154 8.58 1.20 -6.66
CA THR A 154 8.85 0.42 -7.89
C THR A 154 7.56 -0.19 -8.45
N PHE A 155 6.83 -0.92 -7.61
CA PHE A 155 5.64 -1.68 -7.99
C PHE A 155 4.55 -0.80 -8.62
N LEU A 156 4.36 0.42 -8.09
CA LEU A 156 3.31 1.32 -8.57
C LEU A 156 3.72 2.11 -9.81
N THR A 157 5.01 2.37 -10.01
CA THR A 157 5.48 3.34 -11.02
C THR A 157 6.04 2.70 -12.29
N ASP A 158 6.39 1.41 -12.26
CA ASP A 158 6.98 0.75 -13.42
C ASP A 158 5.88 0.37 -14.45
N PRO A 159 5.87 0.95 -15.66
CA PRO A 159 4.84 0.68 -16.65
C PRO A 159 4.78 -0.79 -17.07
N GLU A 160 5.88 -1.54 -16.99
CA GLU A 160 5.94 -2.95 -17.42
C GLU A 160 5.20 -3.89 -16.45
N LEU A 161 4.88 -3.42 -15.23
CA LEU A 161 4.19 -4.18 -14.18
C LEU A 161 2.65 -4.08 -14.25
N GLU A 162 2.09 -3.90 -15.44
CA GLU A 162 0.65 -3.69 -15.60
C GLU A 162 -0.19 -4.91 -15.17
N LYS A 163 0.24 -6.15 -15.45
CA LYS A 163 -0.60 -7.31 -15.14
C LYS A 163 -0.58 -7.63 -13.65
N CYS A 164 0.57 -7.53 -12.98
CA CYS A 164 0.65 -7.76 -11.53
C CYS A 164 0.00 -6.64 -10.70
N THR A 165 -0.21 -5.46 -11.29
CA THR A 165 -1.00 -4.36 -10.69
C THR A 165 -2.48 -4.39 -11.05
N ALA A 166 -2.91 -5.34 -11.88
CA ALA A 166 -4.32 -5.59 -12.19
C ALA A 166 -4.93 -6.59 -11.20
N ALA A 167 -6.21 -6.42 -10.90
CA ALA A 167 -6.94 -7.38 -10.09
C ALA A 167 -7.20 -8.68 -10.87
N PRO A 168 -7.21 -9.83 -10.19
CA PRO A 168 -6.90 -10.02 -8.77
C PRO A 168 -5.39 -10.02 -8.47
N PHE A 169 -5.04 -9.45 -7.31
CA PHE A 169 -3.67 -9.43 -6.82
C PHE A 169 -3.22 -10.80 -6.31
N ASP A 170 -1.92 -11.07 -6.41
CA ASP A 170 -1.32 -12.26 -5.82
C ASP A 170 -1.62 -12.32 -4.30
N PRO A 171 -2.09 -13.48 -3.77
CA PRO A 171 -2.42 -13.61 -2.36
C PRO A 171 -1.26 -13.28 -1.40
N SER A 172 -0.01 -13.43 -1.84
CA SER A 172 1.18 -13.12 -1.06
C SER A 172 1.34 -11.63 -0.83
N VAL A 173 0.98 -10.78 -1.81
CA VAL A 173 0.97 -9.32 -1.68
C VAL A 173 -0.04 -8.89 -0.64
N VAL A 174 -1.26 -9.40 -0.76
CA VAL A 174 -2.35 -9.15 0.20
C VAL A 174 -1.93 -9.61 1.59
N SER A 175 -1.39 -10.82 1.71
CA SER A 175 -0.96 -11.38 2.99
C SER A 175 0.18 -10.59 3.63
N ALA A 176 1.15 -10.12 2.85
CA ALA A 176 2.25 -9.31 3.33
C ALA A 176 1.77 -7.93 3.83
N LEU A 177 0.87 -7.28 3.07
CA LEU A 177 0.26 -6.02 3.46
C LEU A 177 -0.57 -6.15 4.74
N ALA A 178 -1.39 -7.20 4.84
CA ALA A 178 -2.21 -7.49 6.02
C ALA A 178 -1.40 -7.73 7.30
N ARG A 179 -0.12 -8.10 7.19
CA ARG A 179 0.75 -8.35 8.33
C ARG A 179 1.33 -7.07 8.93
N PHE A 180 1.53 -6.04 8.12
CA PHE A 180 2.09 -4.75 8.55
C PHE A 180 1.30 -3.57 7.97
N PRO A 181 -0.01 -3.50 8.22
CA PRO A 181 -0.86 -2.62 7.43
C PRO A 181 -0.69 -1.15 7.78
N GLU A 182 -0.42 -0.76 9.03
CA GLU A 182 -0.17 0.66 9.36
C GLU A 182 0.98 1.23 8.53
N LEU A 183 2.05 0.44 8.43
CA LEU A 183 3.24 0.79 7.67
C LEU A 183 2.93 0.88 6.16
N ASN A 184 2.33 -0.17 5.61
CA ASN A 184 2.10 -0.28 4.17
C ASN A 184 1.02 0.71 3.70
N MET A 185 -0.04 0.89 4.48
CA MET A 185 -1.07 1.88 4.20
C MET A 185 -0.52 3.30 4.29
N GLY A 186 0.34 3.59 5.27
CA GLY A 186 1.03 4.89 5.36
C GLY A 186 1.84 5.21 4.10
N VAL A 187 2.61 4.23 3.59
CA VAL A 187 3.38 4.39 2.35
C VAL A 187 2.46 4.53 1.13
N LEU A 188 1.44 3.67 0.99
CA LEU A 188 0.49 3.73 -0.12
C LEU A 188 -0.26 5.06 -0.17
N SER A 189 -0.74 5.57 0.97
CA SER A 189 -1.38 6.88 1.08
C SER A 189 -0.43 8.00 0.68
N SER A 190 0.85 7.91 1.08
CA SER A 190 1.88 8.88 0.65
C SER A 190 2.11 8.82 -0.87
N CYS A 191 2.17 7.63 -1.46
CA CYS A 191 2.30 7.46 -2.92
C CYS A 191 1.08 8.06 -3.64
N LEU A 192 -0.14 7.83 -3.14
CA LEU A 192 -1.36 8.39 -3.71
C LEU A 192 -1.35 9.92 -3.70
N ALA A 193 -1.08 10.53 -2.54
CA ALA A 193 -1.06 11.97 -2.37
C ALA A 193 0.04 12.63 -3.23
N MET A 194 1.23 12.02 -3.29
CA MET A 194 2.33 12.50 -4.11
C MET A 194 1.98 12.42 -5.60
N SER A 195 1.44 11.30 -6.07
CA SER A 195 1.06 11.17 -7.49
C SER A 195 -0.08 12.10 -7.90
N ALA A 196 -1.07 12.36 -7.04
CA ALA A 196 -2.09 13.38 -7.31
C ALA A 196 -1.48 14.80 -7.41
N THR A 197 -0.51 15.10 -6.55
CA THR A 197 0.22 16.38 -6.59
C THR A 197 1.05 16.50 -7.86
N GLU A 198 1.84 15.48 -8.18
CA GLU A 198 2.68 15.38 -9.39
C GLU A 198 1.85 15.58 -10.66
N GLU A 199 0.70 14.91 -10.79
CA GLU A 199 -0.20 15.07 -11.93
C GLU A 199 -0.68 16.52 -12.12
N THR A 200 -0.89 17.25 -11.02
CA THR A 200 -1.27 18.67 -11.05
C THR A 200 -0.15 19.53 -11.58
N VAL A 201 1.05 19.33 -11.04
CA VAL A 201 2.25 20.10 -11.41
C VAL A 201 2.58 19.88 -12.88
N TYR A 202 2.59 18.62 -13.33
CA TYR A 202 2.91 18.28 -14.71
C TYR A 202 1.82 18.71 -15.71
N ALA A 203 0.57 18.88 -15.27
CA ALA A 203 -0.47 19.47 -16.10
C ALA A 203 -0.25 20.98 -16.33
N GLU A 204 0.26 21.71 -15.34
CA GLU A 204 0.60 23.14 -15.47
C GLU A 204 1.84 23.36 -16.34
N ASP A 205 2.80 22.44 -16.27
CA ASP A 205 4.04 22.47 -17.06
C ASP A 205 3.90 21.94 -18.49
N GLU A 206 2.69 21.49 -18.89
CA GLU A 206 2.41 20.85 -20.18
C GLU A 206 3.28 19.58 -20.45
N ASP A 207 3.75 18.90 -19.40
CA ASP A 207 4.52 17.64 -19.50
C ASP A 207 3.59 16.42 -19.43
N GLU A 208 3.02 16.08 -20.58
CA GLU A 208 2.05 14.99 -20.70
C GLU A 208 2.61 13.63 -20.25
N MET A 209 3.87 13.34 -20.56
CA MET A 209 4.48 12.05 -20.20
C MET A 209 4.60 11.89 -18.68
N MET A 210 5.05 12.94 -18.00
CA MET A 210 5.16 12.91 -16.53
C MET A 210 3.79 12.86 -15.86
N ARG A 211 2.80 13.57 -16.43
CA ARG A 211 1.42 13.54 -15.97
C ARG A 211 0.82 12.13 -16.09
N GLU A 212 0.97 11.47 -17.23
CA GLU A 212 0.49 10.10 -17.47
C GLU A 212 1.11 9.10 -16.48
N ASN A 213 2.41 9.21 -16.22
CA ASN A 213 3.10 8.35 -15.25
C ASN A 213 2.59 8.55 -13.81
N ALA A 214 2.33 9.80 -13.42
CA ALA A 214 1.74 10.13 -12.11
C ALA A 214 0.30 9.58 -12.02
N ALA A 215 -0.51 9.78 -13.05
CA ALA A 215 -1.88 9.28 -13.12
C ALA A 215 -1.94 7.74 -13.05
N MET A 216 -1.03 7.04 -13.73
CA MET A 216 -0.91 5.59 -13.69
C MET A 216 -0.55 5.08 -12.28
N SER A 217 0.40 5.73 -11.61
CA SER A 217 0.78 5.43 -10.22
C SER A 217 -0.43 5.60 -9.29
N ARG A 218 -1.15 6.72 -9.41
CA ARG A 218 -2.39 7.01 -8.64
C ARG A 218 -3.43 5.92 -8.87
N LEU A 219 -3.72 5.57 -10.12
CA LEU A 219 -4.72 4.56 -10.49
C LEU A 219 -4.37 3.19 -9.90
N ARG A 220 -3.09 2.79 -9.93
CA ARG A 220 -2.65 1.51 -9.37
C ARG A 220 -2.79 1.46 -7.84
N VAL A 221 -2.52 2.55 -7.14
CA VAL A 221 -2.79 2.63 -5.69
C VAL A 221 -4.29 2.47 -5.42
N LEU A 222 -5.14 3.18 -6.15
CA LEU A 222 -6.60 3.09 -5.98
C LEU A 222 -7.11 1.66 -6.25
N LYS A 223 -6.62 0.99 -7.30
CA LYS A 223 -6.94 -0.42 -7.59
C LYS A 223 -6.53 -1.35 -6.44
N LEU A 224 -5.34 -1.15 -5.88
CA LEU A 224 -4.85 -1.95 -4.75
C LEU A 224 -5.69 -1.72 -3.49
N LEU A 225 -5.96 -0.46 -3.15
CA LEU A 225 -6.84 -0.10 -2.03
C LEU A 225 -8.24 -0.67 -2.22
N ALA A 226 -8.82 -0.55 -3.41
CA ALA A 226 -10.13 -1.13 -3.74
C ALA A 226 -10.13 -2.66 -3.56
N ALA A 227 -9.07 -3.36 -3.95
CA ALA A 227 -8.97 -4.80 -3.78
C ALA A 227 -8.83 -5.23 -2.31
N ILE A 228 -8.06 -4.49 -1.51
CA ILE A 228 -7.91 -4.74 -0.06
C ILE A 228 -9.24 -4.49 0.66
N THR A 229 -9.91 -3.38 0.32
CA THR A 229 -11.19 -2.98 0.94
C THR A 229 -12.37 -3.84 0.50
N SER A 230 -12.29 -4.47 -0.67
CA SER A 230 -13.35 -5.33 -1.20
C SER A 230 -13.33 -6.76 -0.66
N GLN A 231 -12.34 -7.11 0.16
CA GLN A 231 -12.29 -8.43 0.79
C GLN A 231 -13.49 -8.67 1.70
N PRO A 232 -14.04 -9.89 1.74
CA PRO A 232 -15.15 -10.19 2.63
C PRO A 232 -14.75 -9.87 4.08
N SER A 233 -15.66 -9.23 4.82
CA SER A 233 -15.49 -9.08 6.27
C SER A 233 -15.18 -10.47 6.84
N PRO A 234 -14.18 -10.57 7.72
CA PRO A 234 -13.88 -11.82 8.41
C PRO A 234 -15.13 -12.31 9.16
N GLU A 235 -15.24 -13.62 9.35
CA GLU A 235 -16.31 -14.20 10.17
C GLU A 235 -16.20 -13.73 11.63
N GLU A 236 -17.33 -13.65 12.33
CA GLU A 236 -17.40 -13.12 13.71
C GLU A 236 -16.46 -13.91 14.63
N GLY A 237 -15.39 -13.26 15.12
CA GLY A 237 -14.34 -13.87 15.94
C GLY A 237 -12.96 -13.98 15.27
N ASP A 238 -12.91 -13.79 13.94
CA ASP A 238 -11.67 -13.53 13.22
C ASP A 238 -11.47 -12.01 13.15
N HIS A 239 -10.42 -11.47 13.76
CA HIS A 239 -9.99 -10.10 13.51
C HIS A 239 -9.27 -10.00 12.15
N GLY A 240 -9.83 -10.58 11.11
CA GLY A 240 -9.23 -10.52 9.77
C GLY A 240 -9.23 -9.09 9.21
N THR A 241 -8.75 -8.95 7.98
CA THR A 241 -8.36 -7.71 7.29
C THR A 241 -9.37 -6.55 7.26
N SER A 242 -10.58 -6.67 7.81
CA SER A 242 -11.53 -5.54 7.92
C SER A 242 -11.02 -4.39 8.80
N TRP A 243 -10.06 -4.60 9.69
CA TRP A 243 -9.44 -3.52 10.47
C TRP A 243 -8.46 -2.65 9.64
N LEU A 244 -8.01 -3.12 8.46
CA LEU A 244 -7.23 -2.28 7.54
C LEU A 244 -8.00 -1.04 7.11
N LEU A 245 -9.32 -1.14 7.04
CA LEU A 245 -10.20 -0.02 6.75
C LEU A 245 -10.11 1.06 7.83
N ASP A 246 -9.98 0.66 9.10
CA ASP A 246 -9.84 1.61 10.20
C ASP A 246 -8.49 2.36 10.16
N LEU A 247 -7.52 1.89 9.36
CA LEU A 247 -6.23 2.53 9.13
C LEU A 247 -6.21 3.45 7.90
N VAL A 248 -7.20 3.34 7.02
CA VAL A 248 -7.33 4.28 5.91
C VAL A 248 -7.78 5.61 6.51
N ASP A 249 -7.00 6.66 6.30
CA ASP A 249 -7.43 8.02 6.62
C ASP A 249 -8.53 8.42 5.62
N TYR A 250 -9.77 8.13 5.99
CA TYR A 250 -10.94 8.43 5.18
C TYR A 250 -11.13 9.92 4.95
N GLU A 251 -10.69 10.77 5.87
CA GLU A 251 -10.75 12.22 5.68
C GLU A 251 -9.80 12.64 4.57
N LEU A 252 -8.57 12.11 4.57
CA LEU A 252 -7.61 12.35 3.50
C LEU A 252 -8.09 11.78 2.16
N LEU A 253 -8.61 10.55 2.16
CA LEU A 253 -9.14 9.91 0.96
C LEU A 253 -10.31 10.72 0.38
N GLN A 254 -11.23 11.18 1.25
CA GLN A 254 -12.37 11.98 0.84
C GLN A 254 -11.94 13.36 0.32
N GLN A 255 -10.95 14.02 0.94
CA GLN A 255 -10.36 15.25 0.40
C GLN A 255 -9.74 15.02 -0.99
N CYS A 256 -9.07 13.88 -1.21
CA CYS A 256 -8.54 13.54 -2.53
C CYS A 256 -9.67 13.37 -3.57
N VAL A 257 -10.78 12.72 -3.21
CA VAL A 257 -11.95 12.56 -4.09
C VAL A 257 -12.59 13.92 -4.40
N GLU A 258 -12.87 14.73 -3.37
CA GLU A 258 -13.44 16.07 -3.54
C GLU A 258 -12.55 16.96 -4.43
N THR A 259 -11.23 16.90 -4.23
CA THR A 259 -10.25 17.62 -5.08
C THR A 259 -10.28 17.12 -6.53
N ALA A 260 -10.47 15.82 -6.75
CA ALA A 260 -10.59 15.25 -8.10
C ALA A 260 -11.90 15.68 -8.78
N GLU A 261 -13.02 15.67 -8.05
CA GLU A 261 -14.33 16.12 -8.54
C GLU A 261 -14.35 17.62 -8.86
N GLU A 262 -13.77 18.47 -8.01
CA GLU A 262 -13.62 19.91 -8.25
C GLU A 262 -12.82 20.20 -9.54
N ARG A 263 -11.97 19.25 -9.94
CA ARG A 263 -11.13 19.33 -11.15
C ARG A 263 -11.76 18.63 -12.36
N GLY A 264 -12.97 18.09 -12.23
CA GLY A 264 -13.70 17.43 -13.30
C GLY A 264 -13.11 16.07 -13.70
N LEU A 265 -12.38 15.41 -12.80
CA LEU A 265 -11.92 14.04 -12.99
C LEU A 265 -13.03 13.07 -12.59
N ASP A 266 -13.39 12.15 -13.48
CA ASP A 266 -14.37 11.10 -13.20
C ASP A 266 -13.73 10.03 -12.30
N VAL A 267 -14.24 9.88 -11.07
CA VAL A 267 -13.77 8.90 -10.08
C VAL A 267 -14.83 7.81 -9.94
N GLU A 268 -14.87 6.85 -10.88
CA GLU A 268 -15.67 5.61 -10.76
C GLU A 268 -14.93 4.49 -10.02
#